data_AF-A0A3B3HU48-F1
#
_entry.id   AF-A0A3B3HU48-F1
#
_cell.length_a   1.000
_cell.length_b   1.000
_cell.length_c   1.000
_cell.angle_alpha   90.00
_cell.angle_beta   90.00
_cell.angle_gamma   90.00
#
_symmetry.space_group_name_H-M   'P 1'
#
loop_
_entity.id
_entity.type
_entity.pdbx_description
1 polymer ?
#
loop_
_entity_poly.entity_id
_entity_poly.type
_entity_poly.pdbx_seq_one_letter_code
_entity_poly.pdbx_strand_id
1 'polypeptide(L)'
;VKCGRGRGFTKDREAAKQREALHLHSQEVVTKWSNTVAQGQRKKKLEAKKVREQIEEEKRKQMDLEEANYREEKRKEAVQKAELQLYHQTDRVKGLHRALLLTEVLKEREAQMELKQQTKSATERWEKEILEKIMTREDEAMKQQEEKTLKKRRERMAFAEDLKNETQQHREGILDKVVVTQQERMLHEEQRTAKAAEEMDARRGQLQQEEEQKKAAMLKSITEHREFIRHQHVMTEERKFAEKNVQLTAEEEKRFQEYSQQVIDAAAEAKKMLFPLYKAARKGNPPEDGPASRGVQPTCLVQDVSGAVMPRIVTRKTEKIKKLHEAADINQAKRRLGFTW
;
A
#
# COMPACT_ATOMS: atom_id res chain seq x y z
N VAL A 1 -35.93 2.80 -206.76
CA VAL A 1 -36.32 4.08 -206.12
C VAL A 1 -36.64 3.85 -204.65
N LYS A 2 -36.08 4.72 -203.79
CA LYS A 2 -36.39 4.99 -202.37
C LYS A 2 -35.88 3.97 -201.34
N CYS A 3 -34.95 4.30 -200.43
CA CYS A 3 -34.77 5.42 -199.47
C CYS A 3 -35.36 5.13 -198.08
N GLY A 4 -34.55 5.42 -197.05
CA GLY A 4 -34.65 4.91 -195.69
C GLY A 4 -35.61 5.60 -194.73
N ARG A 5 -35.96 4.84 -193.68
CA ARG A 5 -36.68 5.23 -192.45
C ARG A 5 -36.18 4.41 -191.24
N GLY A 6 -34.86 4.37 -191.03
CA GLY A 6 -34.26 3.48 -190.02
C GLY A 6 -33.90 4.13 -188.67
N ARG A 7 -34.08 5.44 -188.47
CA ARG A 7 -33.41 6.15 -187.35
C ARG A 7 -34.24 6.38 -186.06
N GLY A 8 -35.55 6.09 -186.06
CA GLY A 8 -36.45 6.30 -184.91
C GLY A 8 -36.67 5.03 -184.06
N PHE A 9 -37.01 3.91 -184.71
CA PHE A 9 -37.21 2.59 -184.08
C PHE A 9 -35.94 2.04 -183.39
N THR A 10 -34.77 2.45 -183.87
CA THR A 10 -33.49 2.05 -183.29
C THR A 10 -33.30 2.64 -181.90
N LYS A 11 -33.74 3.88 -181.66
CA LYS A 11 -33.60 4.56 -180.36
C LYS A 11 -34.46 3.92 -179.27
N ASP A 12 -35.70 3.54 -179.58
CA ASP A 12 -36.59 2.88 -178.60
C ASP A 12 -36.11 1.48 -178.25
N ARG A 13 -35.57 0.74 -179.23
CA ARG A 13 -34.96 -0.58 -179.02
C ARG A 13 -33.65 -0.50 -178.25
N GLU A 14 -32.84 0.51 -178.51
CA GLU A 14 -31.63 0.83 -177.74
C GLU A 14 -31.99 1.21 -176.29
N ALA A 15 -33.05 1.99 -176.07
CA ALA A 15 -33.53 2.33 -174.74
C ALA A 15 -34.08 1.11 -173.96
N ALA A 16 -34.78 0.19 -174.63
CA ALA A 16 -35.24 -1.06 -174.02
C ALA A 16 -34.06 -1.95 -173.59
N LYS A 17 -33.05 -2.10 -174.45
CA LYS A 17 -31.80 -2.81 -174.12
C LYS A 17 -31.06 -2.15 -172.95
N GLN A 18 -31.04 -0.83 -172.90
CA GLN A 18 -30.46 -0.09 -171.77
C GLN A 18 -31.26 -0.33 -170.48
N ARG A 19 -32.59 -0.38 -170.52
CA ARG A 19 -33.43 -0.70 -169.34
C ARG A 19 -33.21 -2.13 -168.85
N GLU A 20 -33.10 -3.11 -169.76
CA GLU A 20 -32.78 -4.49 -169.41
C GLU A 20 -31.38 -4.62 -168.80
N ALA A 21 -30.38 -3.96 -169.39
CA ALA A 21 -29.03 -3.92 -168.84
C ALA A 21 -29.00 -3.27 -167.44
N LEU A 22 -29.73 -2.17 -167.24
CA LEU A 22 -29.88 -1.52 -165.93
C LEU A 22 -30.66 -2.38 -164.92
N HIS A 23 -31.64 -3.17 -165.37
CA HIS A 23 -32.40 -4.09 -164.51
C HIS A 23 -31.54 -5.29 -164.06
N LEU A 24 -30.75 -5.87 -164.96
CA LEU A 24 -29.76 -6.91 -164.61
C LEU A 24 -28.71 -6.35 -163.63
N HIS A 25 -28.21 -5.15 -163.91
CA HIS A 25 -27.29 -4.45 -163.00
C HIS A 25 -27.93 -4.18 -161.62
N SER A 26 -29.21 -3.80 -161.59
CA SER A 26 -29.98 -3.61 -160.36
C SER A 26 -30.18 -4.92 -159.57
N GLN A 27 -30.48 -6.04 -160.24
CA GLN A 27 -30.57 -7.35 -159.61
C GLN A 27 -29.23 -7.78 -158.98
N GLU A 28 -28.12 -7.60 -159.69
CA GLU A 28 -26.78 -7.88 -159.16
C GLU A 28 -26.46 -6.99 -157.95
N VAL A 29 -26.82 -5.71 -158.00
CA VAL A 29 -26.66 -4.78 -156.87
C VAL A 29 -27.53 -5.20 -155.68
N VAL A 30 -28.78 -5.62 -155.88
CA VAL A 30 -29.70 -6.10 -154.83
C VAL A 30 -29.23 -7.40 -154.17
N THR A 31 -28.55 -8.29 -154.90
CA THR A 31 -27.94 -9.50 -154.30
C THR A 31 -26.79 -9.18 -153.35
N LYS A 32 -26.08 -8.06 -153.60
CA LYS A 32 -24.98 -7.55 -152.75
C LYS A 32 -25.52 -6.80 -151.53
N TRP A 33 -26.79 -6.39 -151.53
CA TRP A 33 -27.41 -5.75 -150.37
C TRP A 33 -27.65 -6.76 -149.26
N SER A 34 -27.00 -6.54 -148.12
CA SER A 34 -27.11 -7.38 -146.93
C SER A 34 -28.50 -7.38 -146.28
N ASN A 35 -29.35 -6.43 -146.66
CA ASN A 35 -30.62 -6.12 -145.99
C ASN A 35 -31.86 -6.64 -146.74
N THR A 36 -31.68 -7.37 -147.85
CA THR A 36 -32.80 -7.97 -148.61
C THR A 36 -33.46 -9.11 -147.82
N VAL A 37 -34.78 -9.02 -147.62
CA VAL A 37 -35.56 -9.93 -146.76
C VAL A 37 -35.40 -11.40 -147.15
N ALA A 38 -35.46 -11.71 -148.44
CA ALA A 38 -35.46 -13.09 -148.95
C ALA A 38 -34.07 -13.73 -148.99
N GLN A 39 -33.04 -13.04 -149.50
CA GLN A 39 -31.73 -13.64 -149.77
C GLN A 39 -30.71 -13.39 -148.66
N GLY A 40 -30.76 -12.25 -147.96
CA GLY A 40 -29.78 -11.88 -146.93
C GLY A 40 -30.27 -12.19 -145.51
N GLN A 41 -31.44 -11.64 -145.13
CA GLN A 41 -31.93 -11.76 -143.74
C GLN A 41 -32.36 -13.18 -143.38
N ARG A 42 -33.07 -13.91 -144.26
CA ARG A 42 -33.47 -15.30 -144.01
C ARG A 42 -32.26 -16.25 -143.92
N LYS A 43 -31.26 -16.11 -144.80
CA LYS A 43 -30.03 -16.92 -144.74
C LYS A 43 -29.26 -16.69 -143.45
N LYS A 44 -29.05 -15.42 -143.06
CA LYS A 44 -28.45 -15.07 -141.77
C LYS A 44 -29.22 -15.64 -140.58
N LYS A 45 -30.56 -15.64 -140.61
CA LYS A 45 -31.38 -16.24 -139.56
C LYS A 45 -31.22 -17.77 -139.51
N LEU A 46 -31.15 -18.44 -140.65
CA LEU A 46 -30.92 -19.89 -140.73
C LEU A 46 -29.52 -20.27 -140.25
N GLU A 47 -28.49 -19.53 -140.68
CA GLU A 47 -27.11 -19.71 -140.22
C GLU A 47 -27.00 -19.44 -138.71
N ALA A 48 -27.57 -18.34 -138.22
CA ALA A 48 -27.63 -18.05 -136.79
C ALA A 48 -28.39 -19.13 -135.99
N LYS A 49 -29.43 -19.74 -136.57
CA LYS A 49 -30.15 -20.86 -135.95
C LYS A 49 -29.25 -22.10 -135.87
N LYS A 50 -28.56 -22.47 -136.95
CA LYS A 50 -27.60 -23.58 -136.96
C LYS A 50 -26.46 -23.38 -135.95
N VAL A 51 -25.91 -22.16 -135.88
CA VAL A 51 -24.88 -21.80 -134.90
C VAL A 51 -25.42 -21.92 -133.47
N ARG A 52 -26.65 -21.49 -133.21
CA ARG A 52 -27.30 -21.65 -131.89
C ARG A 52 -27.50 -23.12 -131.54
N GLU A 53 -27.98 -23.93 -132.48
CA GLU A 53 -28.17 -25.37 -132.31
C GLU A 53 -26.83 -26.08 -132.01
N GLN A 54 -25.76 -25.75 -132.73
CA GLN A 54 -24.42 -26.29 -132.45
C GLN A 54 -23.90 -25.90 -131.06
N ILE A 55 -24.04 -24.62 -130.68
CA ILE A 55 -23.65 -24.15 -129.35
C ILE A 55 -24.48 -24.86 -128.26
N GLU A 56 -25.77 -25.09 -128.49
CA GLU A 56 -26.64 -25.77 -127.55
C GLU A 56 -26.29 -27.26 -127.43
N GLU A 57 -25.99 -27.95 -128.54
CA GLU A 57 -25.51 -29.33 -128.54
C GLU A 57 -24.14 -29.47 -127.87
N GLU A 58 -23.21 -28.54 -128.09
CA GLU A 58 -21.91 -28.54 -127.41
C GLU A 58 -22.07 -28.34 -125.90
N LYS A 59 -22.97 -27.45 -125.46
CA LYS A 59 -23.31 -27.29 -124.04
C LYS A 59 -23.91 -28.55 -123.45
N ARG A 60 -24.78 -29.25 -124.19
CA ARG A 60 -25.34 -30.54 -123.75
C ARG A 60 -24.23 -31.58 -123.57
N LYS A 61 -23.32 -31.67 -124.54
CA LYS A 61 -22.14 -32.56 -124.45
C LYS A 61 -21.23 -32.20 -123.27
N GLN A 62 -21.02 -30.91 -123.01
CA GLN A 62 -20.25 -30.46 -121.83
C GLN A 62 -20.92 -30.86 -120.52
N MET A 63 -22.24 -30.66 -120.40
CA MET A 63 -22.99 -31.10 -119.22
C MET A 63 -22.92 -32.62 -119.05
N ASP A 64 -23.04 -33.41 -120.13
CA ASP A 64 -22.92 -34.87 -120.06
C ASP A 64 -21.53 -35.32 -119.60
N LEU A 65 -20.47 -34.63 -120.06
CA LEU A 65 -19.09 -34.87 -119.62
C LEU A 65 -18.88 -34.50 -118.15
N GLU A 66 -19.42 -33.37 -117.71
CA GLU A 66 -19.35 -32.93 -116.31
C GLU A 66 -20.12 -33.86 -115.38
N GLU A 67 -21.33 -34.28 -115.77
CA GLU A 67 -22.10 -35.27 -115.04
C GLU A 67 -21.40 -36.63 -114.99
N ALA A 68 -20.77 -37.06 -116.10
CA ALA A 68 -19.99 -38.29 -116.13
C ALA A 68 -18.79 -38.21 -115.17
N ASN A 69 -18.04 -37.11 -115.19
CA ASN A 69 -16.91 -36.88 -114.29
C ASN A 69 -17.36 -36.87 -112.82
N TYR A 70 -18.45 -36.17 -112.50
CA TYR A 70 -19.00 -36.14 -111.14
C TYR A 70 -19.43 -37.53 -110.65
N ARG A 71 -20.09 -38.32 -111.51
CA ARG A 71 -20.48 -39.71 -111.20
C ARG A 71 -19.25 -40.60 -111.02
N GLU A 72 -18.21 -40.43 -111.83
CA GLU A 72 -16.94 -41.14 -111.67
C GLU A 72 -16.23 -40.78 -110.37
N GLU A 73 -16.21 -39.50 -109.98
CA GLU A 73 -15.66 -39.04 -108.71
C GLU A 73 -16.40 -39.68 -107.54
N LYS A 74 -17.74 -39.64 -107.55
CA LYS A 74 -18.55 -40.29 -106.52
C LYS A 74 -18.29 -41.79 -106.45
N ARG A 75 -18.12 -42.44 -107.60
CA ARG A 75 -17.74 -43.86 -107.65
C ARG A 75 -16.36 -44.08 -107.05
N LYS A 76 -15.37 -43.25 -107.40
CA LYS A 76 -14.00 -43.34 -106.86
C LYS A 76 -14.00 -43.14 -105.33
N GLU A 77 -14.70 -42.14 -104.82
CA GLU A 77 -14.86 -41.90 -103.38
C GLU A 77 -15.49 -43.11 -102.67
N ALA A 78 -16.56 -43.68 -103.24
CA ALA A 78 -17.22 -44.84 -102.67
C ALA A 78 -16.29 -46.07 -102.65
N VAL A 79 -15.53 -46.29 -103.71
CA VAL A 79 -14.53 -47.36 -103.80
C VAL A 79 -13.42 -47.16 -102.77
N GLN A 80 -12.84 -45.96 -102.68
CA GLN A 80 -11.81 -45.65 -101.69
C GLN A 80 -12.30 -45.85 -100.25
N LYS A 81 -13.53 -45.43 -99.96
CA LYS A 81 -14.14 -45.65 -98.64
C LYS A 81 -14.28 -47.14 -98.34
N ALA A 82 -14.70 -47.94 -99.31
CA ALA A 82 -14.79 -49.39 -99.17
C ALA A 82 -13.42 -50.04 -99.01
N GLU A 83 -12.42 -49.64 -99.80
CA GLU A 83 -11.03 -50.10 -99.67
C GLU A 83 -10.47 -49.81 -98.29
N LEU A 84 -10.68 -48.61 -97.76
CA LEU A 84 -10.27 -48.22 -96.42
C LEU A 84 -10.96 -49.08 -95.35
N GLN A 85 -12.26 -49.32 -95.48
CA GLN A 85 -13.00 -50.17 -94.56
C GLN A 85 -12.47 -51.61 -94.56
N LEU A 86 -12.20 -52.18 -95.73
CA LEU A 86 -11.61 -53.52 -95.86
C LEU A 86 -10.20 -53.56 -95.26
N TYR A 87 -9.39 -52.51 -95.49
CA TYR A 87 -8.06 -52.40 -94.90
C TYR A 87 -8.11 -52.40 -93.37
N HIS A 88 -9.01 -51.61 -92.76
CA HIS A 88 -9.23 -51.62 -91.31
C HIS A 88 -9.75 -52.95 -90.77
N GLN A 89 -10.42 -53.74 -91.62
CA GLN A 89 -10.89 -55.07 -91.22
C GLN A 89 -9.78 -56.13 -91.18
N THR A 90 -8.63 -55.90 -91.79
CA THR A 90 -7.50 -56.84 -91.75
C THR A 90 -7.04 -57.07 -90.31
N ASP A 91 -6.72 -58.32 -89.96
CA ASP A 91 -6.36 -58.68 -88.58
C ASP A 91 -5.09 -57.98 -88.09
N ARG A 92 -4.16 -57.69 -89.01
CA ARG A 92 -2.96 -56.90 -88.70
C ARG A 92 -3.33 -55.48 -88.24
N VAL A 93 -4.24 -54.82 -88.96
CA VAL A 93 -4.68 -53.46 -88.62
C VAL A 93 -5.52 -53.47 -87.35
N LYS A 94 -6.45 -54.42 -87.18
CA LYS A 94 -7.19 -54.60 -85.92
C LYS A 94 -6.27 -54.85 -84.73
N GLY A 95 -5.23 -55.67 -84.90
CA GLY A 95 -4.20 -55.92 -83.88
C GLY A 95 -3.47 -54.64 -83.49
N LEU A 96 -3.09 -53.82 -84.47
CA LEU A 96 -2.46 -52.52 -84.23
C LEU A 96 -3.40 -51.54 -83.51
N HIS A 97 -4.67 -51.45 -83.88
CA HIS A 97 -5.65 -50.59 -83.18
C HIS A 97 -5.88 -51.06 -81.73
N ARG A 98 -5.91 -52.37 -81.48
CA ARG A 98 -6.00 -52.92 -80.11
C ARG A 98 -4.76 -52.57 -79.29
N ALA A 99 -3.57 -52.65 -79.89
CA ALA A 99 -2.32 -52.27 -79.22
C ALA A 99 -2.27 -50.76 -78.95
N LEU A 100 -2.71 -49.93 -79.89
CA LEU A 100 -2.83 -48.48 -79.70
C LEU A 100 -3.75 -48.15 -78.52
N LEU A 101 -4.95 -48.73 -78.49
CA LEU A 101 -5.88 -48.56 -77.37
C LEU A 101 -5.25 -48.99 -76.03
N LEU A 102 -4.51 -50.11 -76.01
CA LEU A 102 -3.80 -50.54 -74.80
C LEU A 102 -2.78 -49.49 -74.34
N THR A 103 -2.04 -48.86 -75.25
CA THR A 103 -1.09 -47.81 -74.85
C THR A 103 -1.78 -46.57 -74.27
N GLU A 104 -2.95 -46.20 -74.77
CA GLU A 104 -3.76 -45.11 -74.21
C GLU A 104 -4.25 -45.48 -72.80
N VAL A 105 -4.80 -46.68 -72.63
CA VAL A 105 -5.25 -47.21 -71.33
C VAL A 105 -4.10 -47.27 -70.32
N LEU A 106 -2.89 -47.67 -70.74
CA LEU A 106 -1.72 -47.71 -69.86
C LEU A 106 -1.30 -46.31 -69.41
N LYS A 107 -1.28 -45.32 -70.32
CA LYS A 107 -1.01 -43.91 -69.96
C LYS A 107 -2.05 -43.36 -69.00
N GLU A 108 -3.33 -43.64 -69.23
CA GLU A 108 -4.39 -43.25 -68.29
C GLU A 108 -4.22 -43.92 -66.94
N ARG A 109 -3.80 -45.19 -66.91
CA ARG A 109 -3.55 -45.93 -65.68
C ARG A 109 -2.40 -45.32 -64.87
N GLU A 110 -1.31 -44.94 -65.53
CA GLU A 110 -0.19 -44.24 -64.89
C GLU A 110 -0.66 -42.92 -64.28
N ALA A 111 -1.40 -42.11 -65.03
CA ALA A 111 -1.97 -40.86 -64.53
C ALA A 111 -2.92 -41.08 -63.34
N GLN A 112 -3.75 -42.13 -63.35
CA GLN A 112 -4.58 -42.51 -62.21
C GLN A 112 -3.75 -42.92 -60.99
N MET A 113 -2.64 -43.64 -61.18
CA MET A 113 -1.76 -44.03 -60.08
C MET A 113 -1.06 -42.82 -59.47
N GLU A 114 -0.57 -41.89 -60.30
CA GLU A 114 0.02 -40.63 -59.86
C GLU A 114 -0.99 -39.80 -59.06
N LEU A 115 -2.20 -39.61 -59.59
CA LEU A 115 -3.27 -38.90 -58.90
C LEU A 115 -3.57 -39.55 -57.55
N LYS A 116 -3.70 -40.88 -57.52
CA LYS A 116 -3.96 -41.63 -56.27
C LYS A 116 -2.82 -41.44 -55.25
N GLN A 117 -1.57 -41.46 -55.68
CA GLN A 117 -0.41 -41.22 -54.80
C GLN A 117 -0.42 -39.78 -54.26
N GLN A 118 -0.70 -38.79 -55.12
CA GLN A 118 -0.83 -37.40 -54.72
C GLN A 118 -1.94 -37.22 -53.69
N THR A 119 -3.13 -37.78 -53.93
CA THR A 119 -4.25 -37.76 -52.98
C THR A 119 -3.84 -38.37 -51.64
N LYS A 120 -3.21 -39.56 -51.65
CA LYS A 120 -2.74 -40.22 -50.42
C LYS A 120 -1.72 -39.37 -49.65
N SER A 121 -0.74 -38.79 -50.34
CA SER A 121 0.26 -37.92 -49.71
C SER A 121 -0.35 -36.61 -49.17
N ALA A 122 -1.41 -36.11 -49.80
CA ALA A 122 -2.13 -34.93 -49.32
C ALA A 122 -2.96 -35.25 -48.08
N THR A 123 -3.67 -36.39 -48.06
CA THR A 123 -4.41 -36.85 -46.87
C THR A 123 -3.47 -37.12 -45.71
N GLU A 124 -2.35 -37.81 -45.93
CA GLU A 124 -1.34 -38.06 -44.88
C GLU A 124 -0.74 -36.77 -44.32
N ARG A 125 -0.49 -35.76 -45.16
CA ARG A 125 -0.02 -34.43 -44.72
C ARG A 125 -1.07 -33.73 -43.85
N TRP A 126 -2.33 -33.75 -44.27
CA TRP A 126 -3.43 -33.14 -43.54
C TRP A 126 -3.70 -33.86 -42.20
N GLU A 127 -3.65 -35.19 -42.18
CA GLU A 127 -3.75 -35.99 -40.96
C GLU A 127 -2.64 -35.65 -39.96
N LYS A 128 -1.39 -35.49 -40.43
CA LYS A 128 -0.27 -35.05 -39.60
C LYS A 128 -0.48 -33.65 -39.03
N GLU A 129 -0.95 -32.70 -39.84
CA GLU A 129 -1.22 -31.33 -39.40
C GLU A 129 -2.33 -31.29 -38.33
N ILE A 130 -3.36 -32.12 -38.49
CA ILE A 130 -4.41 -32.25 -37.47
C ILE A 130 -3.85 -32.84 -36.19
N LEU A 131 -3.07 -33.92 -36.30
CA LEU A 131 -2.48 -34.56 -35.14
C LEU A 131 -1.58 -33.59 -34.38
N GLU A 132 -0.75 -32.81 -35.09
CA GLU A 132 0.10 -31.78 -34.50
C GLU A 132 -0.73 -30.72 -33.78
N LYS A 133 -1.83 -30.22 -34.37
CA LYS A 133 -2.74 -29.26 -33.71
C LYS A 133 -3.39 -29.83 -32.45
N ILE A 134 -3.70 -31.13 -32.44
CA ILE A 134 -4.25 -31.81 -31.26
C ILE A 134 -3.15 -31.89 -30.19
N MET A 135 -1.96 -32.36 -30.54
CA MET A 135 -0.83 -32.46 -29.61
C MET A 135 -0.46 -31.10 -29.01
N THR A 136 -0.37 -30.03 -29.81
CA THR A 136 -0.07 -28.69 -29.29
C THR A 136 -1.15 -28.20 -28.32
N ARG A 137 -2.42 -28.49 -28.60
CA ARG A 137 -3.53 -28.14 -27.68
C ARG A 137 -3.47 -28.93 -26.38
N GLU A 138 -3.13 -30.21 -26.45
CA GLU A 138 -2.95 -31.07 -25.27
C GLU A 138 -1.75 -30.60 -24.43
N ASP A 139 -0.63 -30.29 -25.06
CA ASP A 139 0.58 -29.76 -24.40
C ASP A 139 0.31 -28.40 -23.74
N GLU A 140 -0.42 -27.51 -24.42
CA GLU A 140 -0.85 -26.22 -23.85
C GLU A 140 -1.79 -26.42 -22.65
N ALA A 141 -2.75 -27.35 -22.76
CA ALA A 141 -3.66 -27.67 -21.66
C ALA A 141 -2.90 -28.25 -20.45
N MET A 142 -1.91 -29.11 -20.70
CA MET A 142 -1.01 -29.65 -19.66
C MET A 142 -0.23 -28.54 -18.96
N LYS A 143 0.42 -27.64 -19.72
CA LYS A 143 1.16 -26.50 -19.16
C LYS A 143 0.26 -25.58 -18.33
N GLN A 144 -0.94 -25.26 -18.81
CA GLN A 144 -1.89 -24.46 -18.05
C GLN A 144 -2.31 -25.14 -16.75
N GLN A 145 -2.46 -26.47 -16.76
CA GLN A 145 -2.78 -27.23 -15.56
C GLN A 145 -1.61 -27.19 -14.57
N GLU A 146 -0.38 -27.42 -15.04
CA GLU A 146 0.84 -27.30 -14.23
C GLU A 146 0.98 -25.91 -13.61
N GLU A 147 0.82 -24.84 -14.40
CA GLU A 147 0.86 -23.46 -13.90
C GLU A 147 -0.20 -23.20 -12.83
N LYS A 148 -1.44 -23.69 -13.02
CA LYS A 148 -2.50 -23.61 -12.00
C LYS A 148 -2.10 -24.36 -10.74
N THR A 149 -1.50 -25.54 -10.84
CA THR A 149 -1.03 -26.29 -9.66
C THR A 149 0.10 -25.57 -8.93
N LEU A 150 1.06 -25.01 -9.68
CA LEU A 150 2.16 -24.22 -9.14
C LEU A 150 1.66 -22.95 -8.46
N LYS A 151 0.70 -22.24 -9.07
CA LYS A 151 0.08 -21.06 -8.49
C LYS A 151 -0.63 -21.37 -7.17
N LYS A 152 -1.46 -22.42 -7.13
CA LYS A 152 -2.09 -22.90 -5.90
C LYS A 152 -1.07 -23.29 -4.83
N ARG A 153 0.06 -23.91 -5.23
CA ARG A 153 1.15 -24.24 -4.31
C ARG A 153 1.81 -22.98 -3.75
N ARG A 154 2.08 -21.96 -4.57
CA ARG A 154 2.62 -20.66 -4.14
C ARG A 154 1.68 -19.96 -3.17
N GLU A 155 0.39 -19.90 -3.49
CA GLU A 155 -0.64 -19.31 -2.62
C GLU A 155 -0.70 -20.03 -1.26
N ARG A 156 -0.63 -21.37 -1.25
CA ARG A 156 -0.56 -22.15 0.00
C ARG A 156 0.71 -21.87 0.82
N MET A 157 1.85 -21.70 0.15
CA MET A 157 3.12 -21.37 0.81
C MET A 157 3.09 -19.97 1.42
N ALA A 158 2.59 -18.98 0.67
CA ALA A 158 2.42 -17.61 1.16
C ALA A 158 1.46 -17.57 2.35
N PHE A 159 0.30 -18.22 2.24
CA PHE A 159 -0.65 -18.32 3.35
C PHE A 159 -0.05 -19.00 4.60
N ALA A 160 0.74 -20.06 4.41
CA ALA A 160 1.42 -20.72 5.51
C ALA A 160 2.51 -19.83 6.15
N GLU A 161 3.17 -18.98 5.36
CA GLU A 161 4.14 -17.99 5.84
C GLU A 161 3.44 -16.87 6.62
N ASP A 162 2.33 -16.35 6.11
CA ASP A 162 1.50 -15.35 6.80
C ASP A 162 1.02 -15.88 8.16
N LEU A 163 0.54 -17.13 8.20
CA LEU A 163 0.12 -17.77 9.45
C LEU A 163 1.28 -17.94 10.44
N LYS A 164 2.48 -18.25 9.94
CA LYS A 164 3.70 -18.30 10.77
C LYS A 164 4.06 -16.94 11.32
N ASN A 165 3.99 -15.90 10.49
CA ASN A 165 4.26 -14.52 10.89
C ASN A 165 3.26 -14.04 11.94
N GLU A 166 1.97 -14.32 11.77
CA GLU A 166 0.93 -14.00 12.74
C GLU A 166 1.17 -14.73 14.08
N THR A 167 1.50 -16.02 14.02
CA THR A 167 1.84 -16.83 15.21
C THR A 167 3.08 -16.25 15.91
N GLN A 168 4.08 -15.83 15.14
CA GLN A 168 5.30 -15.22 15.66
C GLN A 168 5.00 -13.86 16.32
N GLN A 169 4.25 -12.99 15.66
CA GLN A 169 3.82 -11.71 16.22
C GLN A 169 3.00 -11.89 17.51
N HIS A 170 2.08 -12.86 17.54
CA HIS A 170 1.34 -13.18 18.75
C HIS A 170 2.26 -13.67 19.88
N ARG A 171 3.27 -14.49 19.55
CA ARG A 171 4.27 -14.96 20.52
C ARG A 171 5.13 -13.82 21.05
N GLU A 172 5.61 -12.94 20.18
CA GLU A 172 6.38 -11.74 20.55
C GLU A 172 5.54 -10.82 21.44
N GLY A 173 4.27 -10.58 21.08
CA GLY A 173 3.35 -9.80 21.90
C GLY A 173 3.07 -10.42 23.28
N ILE A 174 3.07 -11.75 23.42
CA ILE A 174 3.03 -12.41 24.74
C ILE A 174 4.33 -12.18 25.50
N LEU A 175 5.49 -12.35 24.85
CA LEU A 175 6.79 -12.15 25.47
C LEU A 175 6.96 -10.71 25.97
N ASP A 176 6.59 -9.71 25.15
CA ASP A 176 6.62 -8.31 25.53
C ASP A 176 5.73 -8.03 26.74
N LYS A 177 4.51 -8.60 26.77
CA LYS A 177 3.64 -8.51 27.97
C LYS A 177 4.27 -9.14 29.21
N VAL A 178 4.93 -10.29 29.07
CA VAL A 178 5.65 -10.93 30.19
C VAL A 178 6.81 -10.05 30.65
N VAL A 179 7.58 -9.48 29.74
CA VAL A 179 8.69 -8.57 30.07
C VAL A 179 8.20 -7.32 30.77
N VAL A 180 7.15 -6.66 30.25
CA VAL A 180 6.55 -5.48 30.88
C VAL A 180 6.03 -5.80 32.28
N THR A 181 5.27 -6.89 32.43
CA THR A 181 4.78 -7.31 33.75
C THR A 181 5.91 -7.68 34.72
N GLN A 182 7.02 -8.23 34.21
CA GLN A 182 8.21 -8.50 35.03
C GLN A 182 8.93 -7.21 35.42
N GLN A 183 9.09 -6.26 34.51
CA GLN A 183 9.65 -4.93 34.81
C GLN A 183 8.80 -4.17 35.83
N GLU A 184 7.47 -4.20 35.70
CA GLU A 184 6.55 -3.61 36.69
C GLU A 184 6.71 -4.25 38.08
N ARG A 185 6.86 -5.59 38.14
CA ARG A 185 7.15 -6.29 39.40
C ARG A 185 8.49 -5.87 39.99
N MET A 186 9.54 -5.79 39.17
CA MET A 186 10.87 -5.33 39.60
C MET A 186 10.81 -3.89 40.12
N LEU A 187 10.17 -2.96 39.39
CA LEU A 187 9.99 -1.58 39.82
C LEU A 187 9.18 -1.49 41.11
N HIS A 188 8.15 -2.32 41.26
CA HIS A 188 7.36 -2.35 42.48
C HIS A 188 8.13 -2.95 43.67
N GLU A 189 8.97 -3.95 43.45
CA GLU A 189 9.91 -4.49 44.45
C GLU A 189 10.98 -3.45 44.82
N GLU A 190 11.59 -2.78 43.85
CA GLU A 190 12.53 -1.68 44.05
C GLU A 190 11.88 -0.55 44.86
N GLN A 191 10.66 -0.12 44.50
CA GLN A 191 9.90 0.86 45.28
C GLN A 191 9.64 0.42 46.72
N ARG A 192 9.37 -0.88 46.96
CA ARG A 192 9.21 -1.42 48.32
C ARG A 192 10.53 -1.38 49.07
N THR A 193 11.64 -1.75 48.45
CA THR A 193 12.96 -1.70 49.08
C THR A 193 13.42 -0.28 49.38
N ALA A 194 13.19 0.67 48.46
CA ALA A 194 13.52 2.09 48.64
C ALA A 194 12.72 2.69 49.81
N LYS A 195 11.41 2.43 49.89
CA LYS A 195 10.58 2.86 51.02
C LYS A 195 11.04 2.26 52.35
N ALA A 196 11.42 0.98 52.36
CA ALA A 196 11.95 0.34 53.55
C ALA A 196 13.31 0.93 53.98
N ALA A 197 14.17 1.28 53.02
CA ALA A 197 15.45 1.94 53.29
C ALA A 197 15.25 3.36 53.84
N GLU A 198 14.36 4.16 53.26
CA GLU A 198 13.97 5.48 53.76
C GLU A 198 13.40 5.41 55.18
N GLU A 199 12.56 4.41 55.49
CA GLU A 199 12.03 4.20 56.84
C GLU A 199 13.16 3.82 57.82
N MET A 200 14.08 2.96 57.40
CA MET A 200 15.25 2.58 58.22
C MET A 200 16.18 3.77 58.48
N ASP A 201 16.43 4.61 57.49
CA ASP A 201 17.22 5.84 57.64
C ASP A 201 16.51 6.87 58.50
N ALA A 202 15.18 7.03 58.37
CA ALA A 202 14.38 7.90 59.22
C ALA A 202 14.39 7.43 60.69
N ARG A 203 14.26 6.12 60.93
CA ARG A 203 14.39 5.53 62.27
C ARG A 203 15.78 5.76 62.85
N ARG A 204 16.83 5.61 62.03
CA ARG A 204 18.22 5.90 62.44
C ARG A 204 18.41 7.38 62.79
N GLY A 205 17.81 8.29 62.02
CA GLY A 205 17.80 9.72 62.29
C GLY A 205 17.06 10.08 63.58
N GLN A 206 15.91 9.45 63.86
CA GLN A 206 15.18 9.64 65.12
C GLN A 206 15.99 9.18 66.34
N LEU A 207 16.66 8.02 66.25
CA LEU A 207 17.54 7.54 67.30
C LEU A 207 18.71 8.49 67.56
N GLN A 208 19.30 9.06 66.50
CA GLN A 208 20.36 10.08 66.63
C GLN A 208 19.85 11.35 67.32
N GLN A 209 18.67 11.85 66.95
CA GLN A 209 18.07 13.00 67.63
C GLN A 209 17.77 12.72 69.10
N GLU A 210 17.31 11.52 69.44
CA GLU A 210 17.04 11.12 70.83
C GLU A 210 18.35 11.03 71.64
N GLU A 211 19.43 10.51 71.05
CA GLU A 211 20.76 10.53 71.66
C GLU A 211 21.27 11.97 71.87
N GLU A 212 21.09 12.86 70.90
CA GLU A 212 21.47 14.27 71.02
C GLU A 212 20.66 14.98 72.11
N GLN A 213 19.36 14.70 72.23
CA GLN A 213 18.53 15.20 73.33
C GLN A 213 19.01 14.68 74.69
N LYS A 214 19.38 13.39 74.79
CA LYS A 214 19.98 12.82 76.01
C LYS A 214 21.32 13.46 76.35
N LYS A 215 22.20 13.68 75.36
CA LYS A 215 23.49 14.37 75.53
C LYS A 215 23.27 15.83 75.98
N ALA A 216 22.31 16.54 75.39
CA ALA A 216 21.97 17.91 75.76
C ALA A 216 21.39 18.01 77.18
N ALA A 217 20.53 17.05 77.58
CA ALA A 217 20.01 16.96 78.94
C ALA A 217 21.13 16.68 79.95
N MET A 218 22.05 15.77 79.63
CA MET A 218 23.24 15.49 80.45
C MET A 218 24.13 16.72 80.60
N LEU A 219 24.36 17.48 79.52
CA LEU A 219 25.11 18.74 79.56
C LEU A 219 24.46 19.80 80.46
N LYS A 220 23.13 19.92 80.43
CA LYS A 220 22.37 20.81 81.34
C LYS A 220 22.51 20.37 82.81
N SER A 221 22.44 19.06 83.07
CA SER A 221 22.68 18.49 84.41
C SER A 221 24.11 18.76 84.89
N ILE A 222 25.11 18.68 84.01
CA ILE A 222 26.51 18.99 84.33
C ILE A 222 26.68 20.48 84.65
N THR A 223 26.01 21.39 83.92
CA THR A 223 26.06 22.83 84.22
C THR A 223 25.43 23.18 85.57
N GLU A 224 24.27 22.58 85.88
CA GLU A 224 23.58 22.74 87.16
C GLU A 224 24.43 22.16 88.32
N HIS A 225 25.07 21.01 88.13
CA HIS A 225 25.99 20.43 89.10
C HIS A 225 27.25 21.29 89.30
N ARG A 226 27.75 21.94 88.25
CA ARG A 226 28.90 22.85 88.31
C ARG A 226 28.58 24.16 89.04
N GLU A 227 27.33 24.61 88.99
CA GLU A 227 26.82 25.73 89.78
C GLU A 227 26.59 25.33 91.25
N PHE A 228 26.10 24.12 91.51
CA PHE A 228 25.94 23.55 92.85
C PHE A 228 27.28 23.39 93.60
N ILE A 229 28.33 22.90 92.94
CA ILE A 229 29.67 22.72 93.54
C ILE A 229 30.34 24.07 93.86
N ARG A 230 30.12 25.10 93.04
CA ARG A 230 30.61 26.48 93.30
C ARG A 230 29.96 27.09 94.54
N HIS A 231 28.67 26.83 94.77
CA HIS A 231 27.97 27.27 95.98
C HIS A 231 28.42 26.51 97.24
N GLN A 232 28.82 25.23 97.12
CA GLN A 232 29.26 24.41 98.25
C GLN A 232 30.70 24.72 98.71
N HIS A 233 31.57 25.17 97.80
CA HIS A 233 32.96 25.55 98.10
C HIS A 233 33.08 26.91 98.83
N VAL A 234 32.11 27.81 98.65
CA VAL A 234 32.06 29.10 99.38
C VAL A 234 31.63 28.90 100.85
N MET A 235 30.69 27.97 101.10
CA MET A 235 30.17 27.68 102.45
C MET A 235 31.11 26.90 103.38
N THR A 236 32.20 26.33 102.86
CA THR A 236 33.15 25.50 103.64
C THR A 236 34.40 26.26 104.10
N GLU A 237 34.69 27.43 103.52
CA GLU A 237 35.79 28.29 103.93
C GLU A 237 35.39 29.25 105.07
N GLU A 238 34.13 29.71 105.11
CA GLU A 238 33.60 30.55 106.20
C GLU A 238 33.48 29.79 107.54
N ARG A 239 33.30 28.46 107.50
CA ARG A 239 33.24 27.60 108.70
C ARG A 239 34.60 27.36 109.36
N LYS A 240 35.68 27.33 108.58
CA LYS A 240 37.06 27.09 109.08
C LYS A 240 37.72 28.33 109.69
N PHE A 241 37.19 29.53 109.41
CA PHE A 241 37.66 30.80 109.99
C PHE A 241 37.03 31.07 111.38
N ALA A 242 35.81 30.57 111.63
CA ALA A 242 35.11 30.71 112.92
C ALA A 242 35.68 29.82 114.05
N GLU A 243 36.20 28.62 113.73
CA GLU A 243 36.70 27.66 114.75
C GLU A 243 38.06 28.04 115.34
N LYS A 244 38.92 28.76 114.60
CA LYS A 244 40.25 29.20 115.09
C LYS A 244 40.18 30.40 116.04
N ASN A 245 39.12 31.22 115.95
CA ASN A 245 38.96 32.42 116.77
C ASN A 245 38.44 32.11 118.19
N VAL A 246 37.82 30.94 118.39
CA VAL A 246 37.34 30.46 119.71
C VAL A 246 38.49 29.87 120.55
N GLN A 247 39.53 29.32 119.92
CA GLN A 247 40.69 28.76 120.65
C GLN A 247 41.61 29.86 121.21
N LEU A 248 41.75 31.00 120.51
CA LEU A 248 42.55 32.15 120.95
C LEU A 248 41.93 32.88 122.16
N THR A 249 40.60 33.00 122.22
CA THR A 249 39.88 33.64 123.34
C THR A 249 39.95 32.81 124.64
N ALA A 250 40.03 31.48 124.53
CA ALA A 250 40.11 30.59 125.69
C ALA A 250 41.48 30.58 126.38
N GLU A 251 42.57 30.87 125.64
CA GLU A 251 43.92 30.99 126.22
C GLU A 251 44.15 32.35 126.89
N GLU A 252 43.56 33.42 126.35
CA GLU A 252 43.60 34.77 126.95
C GLU A 252 42.85 34.84 128.29
N GLU A 253 41.67 34.20 128.38
CA GLU A 253 40.86 34.13 129.61
C GLU A 253 41.60 33.39 130.76
N LYS A 254 42.35 32.32 130.45
CA LYS A 254 43.13 31.57 131.47
C LYS A 254 44.23 32.43 132.09
N ARG A 255 44.98 33.18 131.27
CA ARG A 255 46.03 34.09 131.75
C ARG A 255 45.45 35.22 132.60
N PHE A 256 44.27 35.73 132.23
CA PHE A 256 43.58 36.76 132.98
C PHE A 256 43.11 36.27 134.36
N GLN A 257 42.64 35.02 134.46
CA GLN A 257 42.22 34.44 135.74
C GLN A 257 43.37 34.25 136.73
N GLU A 258 44.52 33.74 136.28
CA GLU A 258 45.72 33.57 137.14
C GLU A 258 46.22 34.92 137.70
N TYR A 259 46.24 35.97 136.87
CA TYR A 259 46.61 37.31 137.29
C TYR A 259 45.59 37.93 138.26
N SER A 260 44.29 37.74 138.01
CA SER A 260 43.24 38.28 138.87
C SER A 260 43.28 37.71 140.29
N GLN A 261 43.68 36.44 140.45
CA GLN A 261 43.85 35.80 141.76
C GLN A 261 45.01 36.43 142.56
N GLN A 262 46.16 36.65 141.92
CA GLN A 262 47.31 37.30 142.56
C GLN A 262 46.98 38.72 143.08
N VAL A 263 46.19 39.48 142.31
CA VAL A 263 45.76 40.84 142.71
C VAL A 263 44.77 40.80 143.87
N ILE A 264 43.88 39.79 143.91
CA ILE A 264 42.93 39.59 145.00
C ILE A 264 43.67 39.17 146.28
N ASP A 265 44.65 38.28 146.19
CA ASP A 265 45.45 37.82 147.34
C ASP A 265 46.30 38.95 147.92
N ALA A 266 46.98 39.74 147.08
CA ALA A 266 47.74 40.91 147.51
C ALA A 266 46.85 41.99 148.17
N ALA A 267 45.62 42.18 147.67
CA ALA A 267 44.66 43.11 148.27
C ALA A 267 44.09 42.59 149.60
N ALA A 268 43.96 41.26 149.75
CA ALA A 268 43.57 40.60 151.00
C ALA A 268 44.62 40.82 152.10
N GLU A 269 45.90 40.63 151.77
CA GLU A 269 47.02 40.88 152.69
C GLU A 269 47.07 42.33 153.15
N ALA A 270 46.78 43.28 152.26
CA ALA A 270 46.75 44.71 152.56
C ALA A 270 45.53 45.17 153.39
N LYS A 271 44.65 44.26 153.83
CA LYS A 271 43.39 44.52 154.56
C LYS A 271 42.50 45.57 153.86
N LYS A 272 42.49 45.58 152.53
CA LYS A 272 41.61 46.44 151.72
C LYS A 272 40.30 45.72 151.41
N MET A 273 39.22 46.47 151.19
CA MET A 273 37.91 45.91 150.87
C MET A 273 37.95 45.09 149.56
N LEU A 274 37.63 43.80 149.65
CA LEU A 274 37.76 42.83 148.55
C LEU A 274 36.57 42.77 147.57
N PHE A 275 35.39 43.19 148.01
CA PHE A 275 34.14 42.99 147.26
C PHE A 275 34.10 43.61 145.85
N PRO A 276 34.72 44.78 145.58
CA PRO A 276 34.78 45.34 144.22
C PRO A 276 35.65 44.51 143.26
N LEU A 277 36.73 43.89 143.76
CA LEU A 277 37.67 43.10 142.95
C LEU A 277 37.05 41.76 142.52
N TYR A 278 36.33 41.10 143.43
CA TYR A 278 35.54 39.90 143.09
C TYR A 278 34.47 40.15 142.04
N LYS A 279 33.87 41.35 142.04
CA LYS A 279 32.86 41.74 141.05
C LYS A 279 33.47 42.01 139.67
N ALA A 280 34.73 42.47 139.60
CA ALA A 280 35.44 42.71 138.35
C ALA A 280 35.95 41.41 137.72
N ALA A 281 36.49 40.48 138.50
CA ALA A 281 37.00 39.20 138.00
C ALA A 281 35.92 38.25 137.43
N ARG A 282 34.65 38.42 137.83
CA ARG A 282 33.53 37.56 137.38
C ARG A 282 32.76 38.10 136.16
N LYS A 283 33.05 39.29 135.68
CA LYS A 283 32.25 39.95 134.62
C LYS A 283 32.99 39.91 133.28
N GLY A 284 32.92 38.77 132.59
CA GLY A 284 33.35 38.59 131.19
C GLY A 284 32.28 39.06 130.18
N ASN A 285 32.69 39.27 128.92
CA ASN A 285 31.88 39.84 127.84
C ASN A 285 30.86 38.84 127.24
N PRO A 286 29.64 39.28 126.84
CA PRO A 286 28.65 38.41 126.21
C PRO A 286 28.82 38.33 124.67
N PRO A 287 28.55 37.17 124.02
CA PRO A 287 28.53 37.04 122.56
C PRO A 287 27.26 37.63 121.91
N GLU A 288 27.47 38.28 120.77
CA GLU A 288 26.49 38.96 119.91
C GLU A 288 25.82 37.94 118.97
N ASP A 289 24.52 37.68 119.17
CA ASP A 289 23.56 37.38 118.08
C ASP A 289 22.11 37.31 118.62
N GLY A 290 21.30 38.30 118.27
CA GLY A 290 19.87 38.41 118.62
C GLY A 290 19.00 38.92 117.44
N PRO A 291 17.65 38.82 117.53
CA PRO A 291 16.70 38.96 116.39
C PRO A 291 15.98 40.33 116.30
N ALA A 292 15.32 40.63 115.16
CA ALA A 292 14.35 41.75 114.98
C ALA A 292 13.46 41.55 113.73
N SER A 293 12.26 42.11 113.50
CA SER A 293 11.11 42.67 114.25
C SER A 293 10.07 43.06 113.17
N ARG A 294 8.76 42.94 113.45
CA ARG A 294 7.66 43.38 112.54
C ARG A 294 7.54 44.92 112.53
N GLY A 295 7.21 45.53 111.38
CA GLY A 295 6.80 46.94 111.28
C GLY A 295 6.52 47.41 109.84
N VAL A 296 5.38 48.07 109.63
CA VAL A 296 4.80 48.54 108.37
C VAL A 296 5.29 49.95 108.00
N GLN A 297 5.68 50.20 106.74
CA GLN A 297 5.17 51.34 105.94
C GLN A 297 5.53 51.23 104.43
N PRO A 298 4.65 51.71 103.50
CA PRO A 298 4.87 51.77 102.05
C PRO A 298 5.23 53.18 101.56
N THR A 299 5.95 53.32 100.43
CA THR A 299 5.89 54.43 99.42
C THR A 299 6.99 54.19 98.35
N CYS A 300 6.63 53.84 97.12
CA CYS A 300 6.40 54.70 95.94
C CYS A 300 7.67 55.15 95.18
N LEU A 301 7.83 54.70 93.93
CA LEU A 301 8.18 55.61 92.83
C LEU A 301 7.64 55.06 91.50
N VAL A 302 6.97 55.95 90.78
CA VAL A 302 6.15 55.77 89.57
C VAL A 302 7.01 55.54 88.32
N GLN A 303 6.49 54.78 87.36
CA GLN A 303 6.46 55.12 85.92
C GLN A 303 5.47 54.19 85.19
N ASP A 304 4.36 54.75 84.70
CA ASP A 304 3.47 54.13 83.71
C ASP A 304 3.62 54.84 82.36
N VAL A 305 3.50 54.10 81.24
CA VAL A 305 2.91 54.48 79.93
C VAL A 305 2.84 53.21 79.06
N SER A 306 1.71 52.59 78.69
CA SER A 306 0.29 52.89 78.89
C SER A 306 -0.49 51.55 78.94
N GLY A 307 -0.44 50.81 80.03
CA GLY A 307 -0.94 51.35 81.30
C GLY A 307 -2.47 51.24 81.33
N ALA A 308 -2.96 50.01 81.24
CA ALA A 308 -4.30 49.60 81.67
C ALA A 308 -4.28 48.11 82.06
N VAL A 309 -4.27 47.82 83.35
CA VAL A 309 -4.73 46.53 83.90
C VAL A 309 -6.14 46.75 84.40
N MET A 310 -7.10 46.09 83.75
CA MET A 310 -8.50 46.15 84.18
C MET A 310 -8.66 45.29 85.45
N PRO A 311 -9.22 45.82 86.55
CA PRO A 311 -9.40 45.06 87.78
C PRO A 311 -10.35 43.88 87.55
N ARG A 312 -10.03 42.70 88.12
CA ARG A 312 -10.93 41.53 88.09
C ARG A 312 -12.06 41.74 89.09
N ILE A 313 -13.11 42.44 88.67
CA ILE A 313 -14.30 42.71 89.48
C ILE A 313 -15.35 41.63 89.21
N VAL A 314 -15.44 40.63 90.08
CA VAL A 314 -16.54 39.66 90.05
C VAL A 314 -17.65 40.18 90.97
N THR A 315 -18.81 40.54 90.43
CA THR A 315 -19.98 40.95 91.22
C THR A 315 -21.25 40.21 90.81
N ARG A 316 -22.20 40.03 91.74
CA ARG A 316 -23.49 39.34 91.46
C ARG A 316 -24.33 40.01 90.35
N LYS A 317 -24.12 41.30 90.05
CA LYS A 317 -24.81 42.03 88.96
C LYS A 317 -24.31 41.63 87.57
N THR A 318 -23.02 41.33 87.40
CA THR A 318 -22.43 40.97 86.10
C THR A 318 -22.80 39.53 85.67
N GLU A 319 -23.13 38.63 86.60
CA GLU A 319 -23.65 37.29 86.27
C GLU A 319 -25.08 37.30 85.69
N LYS A 320 -25.94 38.24 86.11
CA LYS A 320 -27.32 38.35 85.58
C LYS A 320 -27.35 38.79 84.12
N ILE A 321 -26.45 39.68 83.72
CA ILE A 321 -26.33 40.17 82.34
C ILE A 321 -25.77 39.06 81.44
N LYS A 322 -24.84 38.26 81.96
CA LYS A 322 -24.32 37.08 81.25
C LYS A 322 -25.41 36.04 80.95
N LYS A 323 -26.33 35.78 81.90
CA LYS A 323 -27.48 34.87 81.71
C LYS A 323 -28.54 35.37 80.69
N LEU A 324 -28.56 36.65 80.33
CA LEU A 324 -29.50 37.18 79.33
C LEU A 324 -29.02 36.84 77.90
N HIS A 325 -27.71 36.91 77.66
CA HIS A 325 -27.11 36.72 76.34
C HIS A 325 -26.50 35.33 76.12
N GLU A 326 -26.13 34.59 77.17
CA GLU A 326 -25.68 33.20 77.09
C GLU A 326 -26.80 32.28 77.60
N ALA A 327 -27.28 31.36 76.75
CA ALA A 327 -28.25 30.35 77.16
C ALA A 327 -27.55 29.31 78.05
N ALA A 328 -27.93 29.25 79.32
CA ALA A 328 -27.35 28.30 80.28
C ALA A 328 -27.81 26.84 80.06
N ASP A 329 -28.87 26.63 79.28
CA ASP A 329 -29.46 25.31 79.01
C ASP A 329 -29.88 25.19 77.54
N ILE A 330 -29.49 24.09 76.90
CA ILE A 330 -29.69 23.79 75.47
C ILE A 330 -31.18 23.79 75.12
N ASN A 331 -32.04 23.34 76.03
CA ASN A 331 -33.49 23.32 75.80
C ASN A 331 -34.10 24.72 75.74
N GLN A 332 -33.51 25.69 76.45
CA GLN A 332 -33.95 27.09 76.45
C GLN A 332 -33.49 27.81 75.18
N ALA A 333 -32.29 27.47 74.67
CA ALA A 333 -31.81 27.94 73.37
C ALA A 333 -32.68 27.42 72.21
N LYS A 334 -33.07 26.14 72.24
CA LYS A 334 -33.95 25.52 71.22
C LYS A 334 -35.31 26.22 71.12
N ARG A 335 -35.92 26.60 72.25
CA ARG A 335 -37.17 27.37 72.27
C ARG A 335 -37.01 28.79 71.70
N ARG A 336 -35.89 29.48 71.98
CA ARG A 336 -35.58 30.80 71.39
C ARG A 336 -35.39 30.75 69.88
N LEU A 337 -34.94 29.60 69.36
CA LEU A 337 -34.76 29.35 67.92
C LEU A 337 -36.03 28.77 67.25
N GLY A 338 -37.17 28.72 67.95
CA GLY A 338 -38.44 28.31 67.38
C GLY A 338 -38.64 26.79 67.21
N PHE A 339 -37.79 25.96 67.82
CA PHE A 339 -37.98 24.51 67.84
C PHE A 339 -38.94 24.12 68.97
N THR A 340 -40.19 23.77 68.62
CA THR A 340 -41.18 23.20 69.54
C THR A 340 -41.46 21.74 69.17
N TRP A 341 -40.65 20.82 69.70
CA TRP A 341 -40.96 19.40 69.82
C TRP A 341 -40.52 18.92 71.18
#